data_AF-A0A7J3RBM4-F1
#
_entry.id   AF-A0A7J3RBM4-F1
#
_cell.length_a   1.000
_cell.length_b   1.000
_cell.length_c   1.000
_cell.angle_alpha   90.00
_cell.angle_beta   90.00
_cell.angle_gamma   90.00
#
_symmetry.space_group_name_H-M   'P 1'
#
loop_
_entity.id
_entity.type
_entity.pdbx_description
1 polymer ?
#
loop_
_entity_poly.entity_id
_entity_poly.type
_entity_poly.pdbx_seq_one_letter_code
_entity_poly.pdbx_strand_id
1 'polypeptide(L)'
;MQILENNKKEIEAKAEKMSDFLKMEYLESCVQKFNDIEIRRYCYYELSKLYENKKMYSEAIKYLSKFRELCILRKEVVEVIFKEIELFIKNGNYDGAEIFYKNSLKELNEKEKFELKRKIIECYKKEIEDAEKTNKISKLLKACEKLIHHVVDKERNDIKKKIANAYKKLGKVREYLEIEKELEREKILSQSDSF
;
A
#
# COMPACT_ATOMS: atom_id res chain seq x y z
N MET A 1 12.41 -10.33 27.88
CA MET A 1 11.44 -11.33 28.39
C MET A 1 12.02 -12.75 28.26
N GLN A 2 11.93 -13.62 29.26
CA GLN A 2 12.38 -15.03 29.13
C GLN A 2 11.33 -15.84 28.36
N ILE A 3 11.76 -16.53 27.29
CA ILE A 3 10.90 -17.39 26.47
C ILE A 3 11.10 -18.84 26.91
N LEU A 4 10.05 -19.49 27.38
CA LEU A 4 10.08 -20.88 27.88
C LEU A 4 9.49 -21.88 26.87
N GLU A 5 8.70 -21.38 25.94
CA GLU A 5 8.03 -22.11 24.87
C GLU A 5 9.07 -22.65 23.88
N ASN A 6 8.83 -23.82 23.29
CA ASN A 6 9.78 -24.48 22.39
C ASN A 6 9.21 -24.84 21.02
N ASN A 7 7.90 -24.67 20.82
CA ASN A 7 7.24 -24.93 19.54
C ASN A 7 6.23 -23.83 19.19
N LYS A 8 5.82 -23.81 17.92
CA LYS A 8 4.87 -22.82 17.38
C LYS A 8 3.55 -22.77 18.14
N LYS A 9 2.97 -23.91 18.51
CA LYS A 9 1.67 -23.99 19.20
C LYS A 9 1.70 -23.33 20.57
N GLU A 10 2.77 -23.55 21.33
CA GLU A 10 2.98 -22.91 22.63
C GLU A 10 3.16 -21.39 22.49
N ILE A 11 3.93 -20.95 21.47
CA ILE A 11 4.13 -19.54 21.18
C ILE A 11 2.80 -18.87 20.82
N GLU A 12 1.99 -19.49 19.97
CA GLU A 12 0.63 -19.04 19.61
C GLU A 12 -0.26 -18.88 20.84
N ALA A 13 -0.40 -19.96 21.63
CA ALA A 13 -1.26 -19.99 22.80
C ALA A 13 -0.87 -18.95 23.87
N LYS A 14 0.43 -18.63 23.98
CA LYS A 14 0.91 -17.56 24.87
C LYS A 14 0.64 -16.19 24.29
N ALA A 15 0.93 -15.97 23.01
CA ALA A 15 0.76 -14.70 22.33
C ALA A 15 -0.72 -14.24 22.34
N GLU A 16 -1.66 -15.17 22.25
CA GLU A 16 -3.11 -14.88 22.30
C GLU A 16 -3.58 -14.29 23.64
N LYS A 17 -2.89 -14.59 24.74
CA LYS A 17 -3.24 -14.10 26.09
C LYS A 17 -2.63 -12.73 26.40
N MET A 18 -1.82 -12.19 25.50
CA MET A 18 -1.10 -10.94 25.69
C MET A 18 -1.85 -9.75 25.09
N SER A 19 -1.65 -8.56 25.67
CA SER A 19 -2.03 -7.31 25.02
C SER A 19 -1.17 -7.07 23.78
N ASP A 20 -1.63 -6.26 22.83
CA ASP A 20 -0.91 -6.01 21.57
C ASP A 20 0.56 -5.64 21.77
N PHE A 21 0.87 -4.75 22.72
CA PHE A 21 2.25 -4.29 22.96
C PHE A 21 3.13 -5.39 23.54
N LEU A 22 2.62 -6.16 24.51
CA LEU A 22 3.35 -7.30 25.06
C LEU A 22 3.52 -8.40 24.01
N LYS A 23 2.49 -8.62 23.18
CA LYS A 23 2.52 -9.57 22.06
C LYS A 23 3.59 -9.18 21.05
N MET A 24 3.72 -7.89 20.70
CA MET A 24 4.79 -7.40 19.83
C MET A 24 6.17 -7.71 20.42
N GLU A 25 6.48 -7.25 21.65
CA GLU A 25 7.79 -7.47 22.28
C GLU A 25 8.13 -8.97 22.40
N TYR A 26 7.13 -9.77 22.76
CA TYR A 26 7.27 -11.22 22.86
C TYR A 26 7.61 -11.86 21.51
N LEU A 27 6.84 -11.55 20.46
CA LEU A 27 7.07 -12.11 19.13
C LEU A 27 8.39 -11.63 18.51
N GLU A 28 8.81 -10.39 18.78
CA GLU A 28 10.12 -9.87 18.39
C GLU A 28 11.26 -10.65 19.07
N SER A 29 11.09 -10.99 20.35
CA SER A 29 12.03 -11.83 21.09
C SER A 29 12.04 -13.27 20.53
N CYS A 30 10.88 -13.81 20.13
CA CYS A 30 10.78 -15.14 19.53
C CYS A 30 11.56 -15.24 18.21
N VAL A 31 11.43 -14.26 17.32
CA VAL A 31 12.14 -14.29 16.02
C VAL A 31 13.66 -14.11 16.15
N GLN A 32 14.14 -13.58 17.27
CA GLN A 32 15.56 -13.51 17.60
C GLN A 32 16.07 -14.83 18.20
N LYS A 33 15.25 -15.50 19.02
CA LYS A 33 15.61 -16.75 19.70
C LYS A 33 15.56 -17.97 18.76
N PHE A 34 14.54 -18.09 17.92
CA PHE A 34 14.29 -19.28 17.12
C PHE A 34 14.73 -19.11 15.67
N ASN A 35 15.41 -20.13 15.15
CA ASN A 35 15.75 -20.25 13.73
C ASN A 35 14.74 -21.10 12.93
N ASP A 36 13.79 -21.74 13.62
CA ASP A 36 12.74 -22.55 13.00
C ASP A 36 11.89 -21.71 12.04
N ILE A 37 11.71 -22.21 10.81
CA ILE A 37 11.03 -21.49 9.73
C ILE A 37 9.55 -21.28 10.05
N GLU A 38 8.87 -22.29 10.63
CA GLU A 38 7.44 -22.19 10.91
C GLU A 38 7.15 -21.17 12.01
N ILE A 39 7.99 -21.17 13.06
CA ILE A 39 7.91 -20.17 14.15
C ILE A 39 8.16 -18.77 13.58
N ARG A 40 9.23 -18.57 12.80
CA ARG A 40 9.56 -17.25 12.24
C ARG A 40 8.48 -16.76 11.28
N ARG A 41 7.93 -17.64 10.43
CA ARG A 41 6.79 -17.32 9.56
C ARG A 41 5.59 -16.82 10.36
N TYR A 42 5.20 -17.56 11.39
CA TYR A 42 4.10 -17.16 12.28
C TYR A 42 4.37 -15.78 12.90
N CYS A 43 5.52 -15.62 13.55
CA CYS A 43 5.84 -14.39 14.26
C CYS A 43 5.93 -13.18 13.32
N TYR A 44 6.61 -13.27 12.17
CA TYR A 44 6.69 -12.14 11.23
C TYR A 44 5.32 -11.75 10.67
N TYR A 45 4.48 -12.72 10.34
CA TYR A 45 3.13 -12.44 9.86
C TYR A 45 2.28 -11.75 10.93
N GLU A 46 2.28 -12.27 12.17
CA GLU A 46 1.53 -11.66 13.27
C GLU A 46 2.08 -10.28 13.66
N LEU A 47 3.39 -10.09 13.68
CA LEU A 47 4.01 -8.78 13.89
C LEU A 47 3.54 -7.78 12.83
N SER A 48 3.54 -8.17 11.54
CA SER A 48 3.08 -7.28 10.47
C SER A 48 1.65 -6.77 10.68
N LYS A 49 0.73 -7.66 11.13
CA LYS A 49 -0.66 -7.29 11.44
C LYS A 49 -0.76 -6.38 12.64
N LEU A 50 -0.03 -6.68 13.73
CA LEU A 50 -0.04 -5.88 14.94
C LEU A 50 0.43 -4.45 14.65
N TYR A 51 1.53 -4.31 13.89
CA TYR A 51 2.03 -3.00 13.47
C TYR A 51 1.07 -2.27 12.52
N GLU A 52 0.45 -2.98 11.55
CA GLU A 52 -0.57 -2.38 10.68
C GLU A 52 -1.74 -1.82 11.49
N ASN A 53 -2.25 -2.58 12.46
CA ASN A 53 -3.39 -2.18 13.31
C ASN A 53 -3.09 -0.93 14.13
N LYS A 54 -1.83 -0.73 14.55
CA LYS A 54 -1.37 0.49 15.21
C LYS A 54 -0.99 1.63 14.24
N LYS A 55 -1.21 1.44 12.94
CA LYS A 55 -0.84 2.38 11.85
C LYS A 55 0.66 2.63 11.76
N MET A 56 1.48 1.71 12.25
CA MET A 56 2.94 1.70 12.15
C MET A 56 3.33 0.97 10.86
N TYR A 57 3.02 1.60 9.73
CA TYR A 57 3.08 0.93 8.43
C TYR A 57 4.52 0.59 7.99
N SER A 58 5.51 1.40 8.36
CA SER A 58 6.92 1.14 8.06
C SER A 58 7.40 -0.18 8.68
N GLU A 59 7.07 -0.40 9.95
CA GLU A 59 7.39 -1.62 10.71
C GLU A 59 6.59 -2.81 10.18
N ALA A 60 5.32 -2.60 9.84
CA ALA A 60 4.49 -3.63 9.23
C ALA A 60 5.10 -4.14 7.92
N ILE A 61 5.53 -3.22 7.03
CA ILE A 61 6.22 -3.55 5.77
C ILE A 61 7.51 -4.32 6.06
N LYS A 62 8.36 -3.85 6.99
CA LYS A 62 9.61 -4.54 7.36
C LYS A 62 9.38 -6.00 7.74
N TYR A 63 8.38 -6.29 8.58
CA TYR A 63 8.09 -7.66 8.98
C TYR A 63 7.43 -8.47 7.88
N LEU A 64 6.61 -7.83 7.05
CA LEU A 64 5.98 -8.46 5.91
C LEU A 64 7.01 -8.86 4.83
N SER A 65 8.04 -8.04 4.59
CA SER A 65 9.17 -8.38 3.71
C SER A 65 9.90 -9.62 4.21
N LYS A 66 10.19 -9.70 5.52
CA LYS A 66 10.81 -10.88 6.14
C LYS A 66 9.91 -12.12 6.08
N PHE A 67 8.60 -11.94 6.19
CA PHE A 67 7.64 -13.03 6.01
C PHE A 67 7.66 -13.54 4.55
N ARG A 68 7.71 -12.62 3.57
CA ARG A 68 7.78 -12.96 2.14
C ARG A 68 8.97 -13.86 1.80
N GLU A 69 10.13 -13.58 2.38
CA GLU A 69 11.36 -14.38 2.21
C GLU A 69 11.18 -15.84 2.67
N LEU A 70 10.22 -16.10 3.56
CA LEU A 70 9.93 -17.42 4.10
C LEU A 70 8.71 -18.08 3.43
N CYS A 71 8.01 -17.40 2.51
CA CYS A 71 6.87 -17.94 1.79
C CYS A 71 7.31 -19.12 0.90
N ILE A 72 6.48 -20.16 0.84
CA ILE A 72 6.78 -21.38 0.06
C ILE A 72 5.88 -21.42 -1.17
N LEU A 73 4.62 -20.99 -1.01
CA LEU A 73 3.65 -21.02 -2.10
C LEU A 73 3.71 -19.70 -2.87
N ARG A 74 3.70 -19.79 -4.21
CA ARG A 74 3.62 -18.61 -5.09
C ARG A 74 2.45 -17.70 -4.72
N LYS A 75 1.29 -18.29 -4.41
CA LYS A 75 0.10 -17.53 -4.01
C LYS A 75 0.36 -16.67 -2.77
N GLU A 76 1.09 -17.18 -1.79
CA GLU A 76 1.46 -16.40 -0.59
C GLU A 76 2.35 -15.22 -0.96
N VAL A 77 3.36 -15.44 -1.80
CA VAL A 77 4.27 -14.37 -2.26
C VAL A 77 3.50 -13.25 -2.94
N VAL A 78 2.56 -13.60 -3.82
CA VAL A 78 1.70 -12.64 -4.53
C VAL A 78 0.82 -11.84 -3.56
N GLU A 79 0.18 -12.51 -2.61
CA GLU A 79 -0.64 -11.86 -1.58
C GLU A 79 0.19 -10.89 -0.72
N VAL A 80 1.42 -11.29 -0.38
CA VAL A 80 2.34 -10.47 0.39
C VAL A 80 2.80 -9.25 -0.39
N ILE A 81 3.18 -9.40 -1.67
CA ILE A 81 3.52 -8.27 -2.56
C ILE A 81 2.38 -7.26 -2.61
N PHE A 82 1.14 -7.73 -2.75
CA PHE A 82 -0.04 -6.86 -2.81
C PHE A 82 -0.18 -6.08 -1.51
N LYS A 83 0.00 -6.77 -0.40
CA LYS A 83 -0.12 -6.18 0.93
C LYS A 83 0.99 -5.18 1.22
N GLU A 84 2.23 -5.43 0.81
CA GLU A 84 3.34 -4.48 0.95
C GLU A 84 3.05 -3.17 0.19
N ILE A 85 2.57 -3.26 -1.06
CA ILE A 85 2.22 -2.07 -1.86
C ILE A 85 1.09 -1.29 -1.20
N GLU A 86 0.04 -1.98 -0.74
CA GLU A 86 -1.06 -1.36 0.02
C GLU A 86 -0.52 -0.59 1.23
N LEU A 87 0.38 -1.20 2.00
CA LEU A 87 0.98 -0.56 3.17
C LEU A 87 1.89 0.62 2.81
N PHE A 88 2.65 0.55 1.71
CA PHE A 88 3.42 1.70 1.23
C PHE A 88 2.52 2.90 0.89
N ILE A 89 1.39 2.64 0.22
CA ILE A 89 0.39 3.67 -0.11
C ILE A 89 -0.22 4.25 1.16
N LYS A 90 -0.66 3.42 2.12
CA LYS A 90 -1.20 3.88 3.41
C LYS A 90 -0.21 4.71 4.21
N ASN A 91 1.08 4.34 4.17
CA ASN A 91 2.17 5.08 4.79
C ASN A 91 2.46 6.44 4.11
N GLY A 92 1.83 6.72 2.96
CA GLY A 92 2.11 7.90 2.15
C GLY A 92 3.46 7.87 1.44
N ASN A 93 4.15 6.72 1.44
CA ASN A 93 5.39 6.50 0.71
C ASN A 93 5.07 6.02 -0.71
N TYR A 94 4.51 6.91 -1.52
CA TYR A 94 4.03 6.57 -2.86
C TYR A 94 5.16 6.26 -3.84
N ASP A 95 6.32 6.89 -3.69
CA ASP A 95 7.48 6.61 -4.55
C ASP A 95 8.02 5.19 -4.26
N GLY A 96 8.10 4.82 -2.98
CA GLY A 96 8.42 3.44 -2.56
C GLY A 96 7.41 2.43 -3.10
N ALA A 97 6.11 2.74 -3.02
CA ALA A 97 5.05 1.91 -3.59
C ALA A 97 5.24 1.68 -5.09
N GLU A 98 5.56 2.73 -5.84
CA GLU A 98 5.72 2.68 -7.30
C GLU A 98 6.97 1.89 -7.71
N ILE A 99 8.10 2.13 -7.05
CA ILE A 99 9.34 1.38 -7.28
C ILE A 99 9.10 -0.11 -7.00
N PHE A 100 8.50 -0.41 -5.85
CA PHE A 100 8.23 -1.78 -5.45
C PHE A 100 7.22 -2.47 -6.38
N TYR A 101 6.18 -1.75 -6.82
CA TYR A 101 5.24 -2.22 -7.84
C TYR A 101 5.96 -2.60 -9.14
N LYS A 102 6.76 -1.68 -9.70
CA LYS A 102 7.49 -1.92 -10.96
C LYS A 102 8.45 -3.11 -10.86
N ASN A 103 9.12 -3.28 -9.72
CA ASN A 103 9.98 -4.43 -9.49
C ASN A 103 9.18 -5.72 -9.40
N SER A 104 8.05 -5.71 -8.69
CA SER A 104 7.18 -6.87 -8.52
C SER A 104 6.58 -7.36 -9.84
N LEU A 105 6.32 -6.47 -10.81
CA LEU A 105 5.83 -6.86 -12.14
C LEU A 105 6.76 -7.86 -12.87
N LYS A 106 8.04 -7.94 -12.51
CA LYS A 106 8.99 -8.89 -13.12
C LYS A 106 8.77 -10.33 -12.64
N GLU A 107 8.18 -10.51 -11.46
CA GLU A 107 7.99 -11.80 -10.80
C GLU A 107 6.60 -12.39 -11.06
N LEU A 108 5.64 -11.53 -11.44
CA LEU A 108 4.24 -11.87 -11.62
C LEU A 108 3.91 -12.31 -13.05
N ASN A 109 2.96 -13.24 -13.19
CA ASN A 109 2.37 -13.58 -14.48
C ASN A 109 1.31 -12.54 -14.89
N GLU A 110 0.85 -12.58 -16.15
CA GLU A 110 -0.09 -11.56 -16.67
C GLU A 110 -1.40 -11.46 -15.88
N LYS A 111 -1.94 -12.58 -15.40
CA LYS A 111 -3.15 -12.58 -14.57
C LYS A 111 -2.90 -11.87 -13.23
N GLU A 112 -1.80 -12.20 -12.56
CA GLU A 112 -1.38 -11.59 -11.30
C GLU A 112 -1.08 -10.09 -11.47
N LYS A 113 -0.46 -9.67 -12.59
CA LYS A 113 -0.22 -8.26 -12.91
C LYS A 113 -1.53 -7.48 -13.07
N PHE A 114 -2.50 -8.06 -13.78
CA PHE A 114 -3.81 -7.45 -13.95
C PHE A 114 -4.53 -7.28 -12.60
N GLU A 115 -4.54 -8.33 -11.78
CA GLU A 115 -5.12 -8.29 -10.43
C GLU A 115 -4.42 -7.25 -9.54
N LEU A 116 -3.08 -7.18 -9.60
CA LEU A 116 -2.30 -6.20 -8.85
C LEU A 116 -2.67 -4.78 -9.24
N LYS A 117 -2.71 -4.49 -10.55
CA LYS A 117 -3.07 -3.17 -11.07
C LYS A 117 -4.45 -2.75 -10.56
N ARG A 118 -5.44 -3.66 -10.60
CA ARG A 118 -6.79 -3.40 -10.10
C ARG A 118 -6.78 -3.05 -8.61
N LYS A 119 -6.09 -3.85 -7.79
CA LYS A 119 -5.99 -3.62 -6.34
C LYS A 119 -5.28 -2.30 -6.00
N ILE A 120 -4.24 -1.94 -6.74
CA ILE A 120 -3.52 -0.66 -6.55
C ILE A 120 -4.44 0.53 -6.83
N ILE A 121 -5.20 0.48 -7.93
CA ILE A 121 -6.18 1.52 -8.26
C ILE A 121 -7.20 1.67 -7.12
N GLU A 122 -7.73 0.56 -6.61
CA GLU A 122 -8.65 0.57 -5.45
C GLU A 122 -8.01 1.16 -4.19
N CYS A 123 -6.74 0.83 -3.91
CA CYS A 123 -6.02 1.36 -2.74
C CYS A 123 -5.83 2.88 -2.83
N TYR A 124 -5.40 3.39 -3.98
CA TYR A 124 -5.28 4.83 -4.19
C TYR A 124 -6.64 5.55 -4.13
N LYS A 125 -7.70 4.96 -4.70
CA LYS A 125 -9.06 5.53 -4.60
C LYS A 125 -9.51 5.68 -3.15
N LYS A 126 -9.31 4.66 -2.31
CA LYS A 126 -9.60 4.73 -0.87
C LYS A 126 -8.77 5.81 -0.16
N GLU A 127 -7.47 5.88 -0.47
CA GLU A 127 -6.59 6.88 0.14
C GLU A 127 -6.97 8.32 -0.28
N ILE A 128 -7.40 8.52 -1.52
CA ILE A 128 -7.95 9.79 -2.01
C ILE A 128 -9.22 10.16 -1.23
N GLU A 129 -10.16 9.23 -1.06
CA GLU A 129 -11.39 9.47 -0.30
C GLU A 129 -11.11 9.82 1.17
N ASP A 130 -10.17 9.14 1.81
CA ASP A 130 -9.77 9.41 3.19
C ASP A 130 -9.05 10.77 3.33
N ALA A 131 -8.23 11.13 2.35
CA ALA A 131 -7.58 12.44 2.29
C ALA A 131 -8.61 13.58 2.06
N GLU A 132 -9.65 13.34 1.26
CA GLU A 132 -10.77 14.26 1.06
C GLU A 132 -11.55 14.47 2.37
N LYS A 133 -11.93 13.39 3.06
CA LYS A 133 -12.64 13.44 4.35
C LYS A 133 -11.85 14.15 5.43
N THR A 134 -10.53 13.97 5.45
CA THR A 134 -9.65 14.59 6.46
C THR A 134 -9.09 15.95 6.03
N ASN A 135 -9.49 16.45 4.86
CA ASN A 135 -9.03 17.71 4.26
C ASN A 135 -7.49 17.83 4.15
N LYS A 136 -6.80 16.69 3.98
CA LYS A 136 -5.34 16.65 3.83
C LYS A 136 -4.94 16.86 2.37
N ILE A 137 -5.05 18.11 1.89
CA ILE A 137 -4.87 18.48 0.47
C ILE A 137 -3.54 17.99 -0.12
N SER A 138 -2.43 18.09 0.62
CA SER A 138 -1.12 17.63 0.14
C SER A 138 -1.06 16.10 -0.05
N LYS A 139 -1.75 15.33 0.81
CA LYS A 139 -1.82 13.86 0.67
C LYS A 139 -2.72 13.49 -0.51
N LEU A 140 -3.87 14.15 -0.63
CA LEU A 140 -4.80 14.02 -1.75
C LEU A 140 -4.10 14.23 -3.09
N LEU A 141 -3.37 15.35 -3.22
CA LEU A 141 -2.66 15.70 -4.44
C LEU A 141 -1.67 14.60 -4.85
N LYS A 142 -0.78 14.18 -3.94
CA LYS A 142 0.22 13.15 -4.22
C LYS A 142 -0.41 11.81 -4.60
N ALA A 143 -1.49 11.41 -3.92
CA ALA A 143 -2.21 10.17 -4.25
C ALA A 143 -2.84 10.23 -5.66
N CYS A 144 -3.45 11.37 -6.02
CA CYS A 144 -4.03 11.59 -7.35
C CYS A 144 -2.95 11.59 -8.45
N GLU A 145 -1.83 12.29 -8.24
CA GLU A 145 -0.69 12.33 -9.17
C GLU A 145 -0.15 10.93 -9.46
N LYS A 146 -0.18 10.03 -8.49
CA LYS A 146 0.25 8.63 -8.70
C LYS A 146 -0.83 7.79 -9.37
N LEU A 147 -2.09 7.95 -8.95
CA LEU A 147 -3.22 7.21 -9.53
C LEU A 147 -3.42 7.49 -11.03
N ILE A 148 -3.16 8.72 -11.49
CA ILE A 148 -3.41 9.14 -12.87
C ILE A 148 -2.69 8.26 -13.91
N HIS A 149 -1.54 7.71 -13.54
CA HIS A 149 -0.72 6.83 -14.39
C HIS A 149 -1.29 5.41 -14.52
N HIS A 150 -2.22 5.02 -13.65
CA HIS A 150 -2.80 3.68 -13.64
C HIS A 150 -4.18 3.57 -14.29
N VAL A 151 -4.88 4.70 -14.43
CA VAL A 151 -6.27 4.76 -14.94
C VAL A 151 -6.35 5.04 -16.45
N VAL A 152 -7.53 4.75 -17.02
CA VAL A 152 -7.92 5.02 -18.41
C VAL A 152 -8.49 6.44 -18.57
N ASP A 153 -8.61 6.91 -19.81
CA ASP A 153 -8.85 8.32 -20.14
C ASP A 153 -10.11 8.94 -19.50
N LYS A 154 -11.22 8.20 -19.41
CA LYS A 154 -12.44 8.72 -18.76
C LYS A 154 -12.22 9.01 -17.26
N GLU A 155 -11.67 8.04 -16.52
CA GLU A 155 -11.36 8.22 -15.10
C GLU A 155 -10.21 9.22 -14.89
N ARG A 156 -9.29 9.29 -15.84
CA ARG A 156 -8.15 10.22 -15.84
C ARG A 156 -8.61 11.67 -15.77
N ASN A 157 -9.65 12.05 -16.52
CA ASN A 157 -10.19 13.41 -16.49
C ASN A 157 -10.78 13.80 -15.14
N ASP A 158 -11.44 12.87 -14.46
CA ASP A 158 -11.97 13.14 -13.11
C ASP A 158 -10.86 13.28 -12.08
N ILE A 159 -9.78 12.50 -12.21
CA ILE A 159 -8.57 12.66 -11.39
C ILE A 159 -7.87 13.98 -11.68
N LYS A 160 -7.71 14.39 -12.95
CA LYS A 160 -7.15 15.70 -13.34
C LYS A 160 -7.92 16.86 -12.71
N LYS A 161 -9.26 16.81 -12.72
CA LYS A 161 -10.09 17.83 -12.04
C LYS A 161 -9.80 17.87 -10.53
N LYS A 162 -9.66 16.72 -9.88
CA LYS A 162 -9.28 16.65 -8.45
C LYS A 162 -7.89 17.24 -8.20
N ILE A 163 -6.91 16.96 -9.06
CA ILE A 163 -5.56 17.54 -9.01
C ILE A 163 -5.61 19.06 -9.16
N ALA A 164 -6.31 19.57 -10.18
CA ALA A 164 -6.48 21.01 -10.41
C ALA A 164 -7.07 21.71 -9.18
N ASN A 165 -8.15 21.16 -8.61
CA ASN A 165 -8.76 21.68 -7.40
C ASN A 165 -7.80 21.66 -6.19
N ALA A 166 -6.99 20.62 -6.05
CA ALA A 166 -5.98 20.53 -4.99
C ALA A 166 -4.88 21.59 -5.18
N TYR A 167 -4.37 21.79 -6.40
CA TYR A 167 -3.41 22.87 -6.70
C TYR A 167 -3.95 24.25 -6.39
N LYS A 168 -5.20 24.53 -6.80
CA LYS A 168 -5.89 25.79 -6.49
C LYS A 168 -5.97 26.03 -4.98
N LYS A 169 -6.35 25.01 -4.20
CA LYS A 169 -6.42 25.08 -2.72
C LYS A 169 -5.04 25.28 -2.07
N LEU A 170 -3.97 24.82 -2.71
CA LEU A 170 -2.59 25.00 -2.24
C LEU A 170 -1.95 26.31 -2.74
N GLY A 171 -2.65 27.13 -3.52
CA GLY A 171 -2.09 28.36 -4.10
C GLY A 171 -1.11 28.13 -5.27
N LYS A 172 -1.06 26.91 -5.82
CA LYS A 172 -0.22 26.53 -6.97
C LYS A 172 -0.90 26.92 -8.28
N VAL A 173 -0.98 28.23 -8.53
CA VAL A 173 -1.77 28.81 -9.63
C VAL A 173 -1.27 28.39 -11.00
N ARG A 174 0.05 28.28 -11.19
CA ARG A 174 0.64 27.90 -12.47
C ARG A 174 0.23 26.48 -12.87
N GLU A 175 0.44 25.52 -11.98
CA GLU A 175 0.12 24.11 -12.20
C GLU A 175 -1.39 23.88 -12.38
N TYR A 176 -2.21 24.65 -11.65
CA TYR A 176 -3.66 24.66 -11.86
C TYR A 176 -4.04 25.08 -13.29
N LEU A 177 -3.50 26.21 -13.78
CA LEU A 177 -3.79 26.72 -15.11
C LEU A 177 -3.28 25.80 -16.23
N GLU A 178 -2.16 25.12 -16.01
CA GLU A 178 -1.61 24.13 -16.94
C GLU A 178 -2.60 22.96 -17.11
N ILE A 179 -3.13 22.41 -16.01
CA ILE A 179 -4.09 21.30 -16.07
C ILE A 179 -5.45 21.73 -16.64
N GLU A 180 -5.94 22.94 -16.34
CA GLU A 180 -7.19 23.42 -16.93
C GLU A 180 -7.10 23.54 -18.46
N LYS A 181 -5.99 24.08 -18.97
CA LYS A 181 -5.75 24.17 -20.41
C LYS A 181 -5.73 22.80 -21.08
N GLU A 182 -5.14 21.79 -20.43
CA GLU A 182 -5.18 20.41 -20.95
C GLU A 182 -6.59 19.85 -21.00
N LEU A 183 -7.36 20.03 -19.92
CA LEU A 183 -8.75 19.56 -19.84
C LEU A 183 -9.66 20.23 -20.88
N GLU A 184 -9.43 21.51 -21.19
CA GLU A 184 -10.16 22.22 -22.25
C GLU A 184 -9.82 21.67 -23.64
N ARG A 185 -8.54 21.43 -23.93
CA ARG A 185 -8.09 20.83 -25.21
C ARG A 185 -8.70 19.45 -25.43
N GLU A 186 -8.69 18.60 -24.41
CA GLU A 186 -9.24 17.24 -24.48
C GLU A 186 -10.76 17.25 -24.73
N LYS A 187 -11.51 18.21 -24.16
CA LYS A 187 -12.94 18.37 -24.44
C LYS A 187 -13.22 18.72 -25.89
N ILE A 188 -12.45 19.66 -26.46
CA ILE A 188 -12.62 20.08 -27.86
C ILE A 188 -12.38 18.90 -28.81
N LEU A 189 -11.33 18.11 -28.58
CA LEU A 189 -11.01 16.93 -29.40
C LEU A 189 -12.10 15.86 -29.32
N SER A 190 -12.66 15.62 -28.13
CA SER A 190 -13.75 14.63 -27.99
C SER A 190 -15.05 15.03 -28.70
N GLN A 191 -15.26 16.32 -28.94
CA GLN A 191 -16.43 16.83 -29.67
C GLN A 191 -16.25 16.77 -31.19
N SER A 192 -15.01 16.84 -31.71
CA SER A 192 -14.74 16.71 -33.15
C SER A 192 -14.83 15.27 -33.67
N ASP A 193 -14.55 14.27 -32.83
CA ASP A 193 -14.60 12.84 -33.21
C ASP A 193 -16.03 12.26 -33.21
N SER A 194 -17.04 13.08 -32.86
CA SER A 194 -18.45 12.69 -32.81
C SER A 194 -19.27 13.14 -34.05
N PHE A 195 -18.61 13.68 -35.07
CA PHE A 195 -19.18 14.10 -36.37
C PHE A 195 -18.60 13.25 -37.51
#